data_AF-A0A953PCN1-F1
#
_entry.id   AF-A0A953PCN1-F1
#
_cell.length_a   1.000
_cell.length_b   1.000
_cell.length_c   1.000
_cell.angle_alpha   90.00
_cell.angle_beta   90.00
_cell.angle_gamma   90.00
#
_symmetry.space_group_name_H-M   'P 1'
#
loop_
_entity.id
_entity.type
_entity.pdbx_description
1 polymer ?
#
loop_
_entity_poly.entity_id
_entity_poly.type
_entity_poly.pdbx_seq_one_letter_code
_entity_poly.pdbx_strand_id
1 'polypeptide(L)'
;MSQLVGWLSSNTAVLSILGAAVAFIWSTAQQVAQRKHESREREFQAFHKLVKELVSSDSADGVMWIDRQAAVAFELRHFPRYYEFTQRMLLALKEKWKADQWPRLVEEIDLTLKHIQQKK
;
A
#
# COMPACT_ATOMS: atom_id res chain seq x y z
N MET A 1 19.40 2.88 51.80
CA MET A 1 18.68 3.97 51.10
C MET A 1 19.53 5.23 50.92
N SER A 2 20.23 5.73 51.95
CA SER A 2 21.05 6.95 51.85
C SER A 2 22.14 6.93 50.78
N GLN A 3 22.86 5.82 50.61
CA GLN A 3 23.92 5.70 49.60
C GLN A 3 23.39 5.72 48.15
N LEU A 4 22.21 5.12 47.92
CA LEU A 4 21.59 5.06 46.61
C LEU A 4 21.03 6.43 46.19
N VAL A 5 20.43 7.15 47.15
CA VAL A 5 20.00 8.56 46.96
C VAL A 5 21.20 9.46 46.68
N GLY A 6 22.29 9.33 47.44
CA GLY A 6 23.51 10.11 47.21
C GLY A 6 24.14 9.88 45.84
N TRP A 7 24.14 8.64 45.36
CA TRP A 7 24.62 8.30 44.02
C TRP A 7 23.72 8.87 42.91
N LEU A 8 22.40 8.75 43.04
CA LEU A 8 21.43 9.31 42.08
C LEU A 8 21.54 10.83 41.98
N SER A 9 21.62 11.52 43.11
CA SER A 9 21.79 12.98 43.17
C SER A 9 23.11 13.43 42.52
N SER A 10 24.18 12.65 42.68
CA SER A 10 25.49 12.95 42.08
C SER A 10 25.53 12.72 40.56
N ASN A 11 24.65 11.86 40.04
CA ASN A 11 24.60 11.49 38.61
C ASN A 11 23.35 12.02 37.90
N THR A 12 22.59 12.92 38.52
CA THR A 12 21.27 13.34 38.02
C THR A 12 21.34 13.87 36.59
N ALA A 13 22.32 14.70 36.24
CA ALA A 13 22.47 15.23 34.89
C ALA A 13 22.66 14.12 33.84
N VAL A 14 23.53 13.13 34.13
CA VAL A 14 23.79 11.99 33.23
C VAL A 14 22.54 11.13 33.09
N LEU A 15 21.86 10.85 34.20
CA LEU A 15 20.62 10.06 34.19
C LEU A 15 19.49 10.76 33.45
N SER A 16 19.37 12.09 33.57
CA SER A 16 18.40 12.88 32.81
C SER A 16 18.70 12.86 31.31
N ILE A 17 19.97 13.01 30.92
CA ILE A 17 20.37 12.95 29.51
C ILE A 17 20.11 11.55 28.93
N LEU A 18 20.48 10.49 29.65
CA LEU A 18 20.23 9.11 29.24
C LEU A 18 18.73 8.82 29.14
N GLY A 19 17.94 9.26 30.13
CA GLY A 19 16.49 9.13 30.12
C GLY A 19 15.86 9.83 28.91
N ALA A 20 16.29 11.07 28.62
CA ALA A 20 15.83 11.81 27.46
C ALA A 20 16.22 11.13 26.13
N ALA A 21 17.45 10.60 26.04
CA ALA A 21 17.90 9.88 24.85
C ALA A 21 17.07 8.60 24.60
N VAL A 22 16.80 7.82 25.64
CA VAL A 22 15.95 6.62 25.54
C VAL A 22 14.52 6.99 25.13
N ALA A 23 13.94 8.02 25.75
CA ALA A 23 12.60 8.48 25.40
C ALA A 23 12.52 8.97 23.94
N PHE A 24 13.55 9.68 23.47
CA PHE A 24 13.64 10.15 22.10
C PHE A 24 13.75 9.00 21.08
N ILE A 25 14.61 8.01 21.35
CA ILE A 25 14.76 6.82 20.50
C ILE A 25 13.43 6.06 20.43
N TRP A 26 12.79 5.84 21.59
CA TRP A 26 11.50 5.16 21.65
C TRP A 26 10.41 5.91 20.87
N SER A 27 10.30 7.22 21.07
CA SER A 27 9.32 8.05 20.35
C SER A 27 9.56 8.00 18.85
N THR A 28 10.81 8.10 18.40
CA THR A 28 11.17 8.02 16.98
C THR A 28 10.82 6.66 16.40
N ALA A 29 11.14 5.56 17.10
CA ALA A 29 10.80 4.21 16.68
C ALA A 29 9.29 4.01 16.56
N GLN A 30 8.51 4.49 17.53
CA GLN A 30 7.06 4.43 17.52
C GLN A 30 6.47 5.23 16.35
N GLN A 31 6.98 6.43 16.08
CA GLN A 31 6.53 7.23 14.93
C GLN A 31 6.82 6.56 13.59
N VAL A 32 8.00 5.94 13.44
CA VAL A 32 8.35 5.19 12.23
C VAL A 32 7.43 3.98 12.06
N ALA A 33 7.15 3.24 13.14
CA ALA A 33 6.22 2.12 13.10
C ALA A 33 4.81 2.57 12.69
N GLN A 34 4.30 3.63 13.32
CA GLN A 34 2.98 4.19 13.02
C GLN A 34 2.86 4.61 11.54
N ARG A 35 3.84 5.35 11.02
CA ARG A 35 3.86 5.76 9.60
C ARG A 35 3.89 4.57 8.65
N LYS A 36 4.60 3.48 9.01
CA LYS A 36 4.59 2.24 8.22
C LYS A 36 3.21 1.58 8.20
N HIS A 37 2.52 1.53 9.34
CA HIS A 37 1.15 1.01 9.42
C HIS A 37 0.18 1.86 8.58
N GLU A 38 0.23 3.19 8.72
CA GLU A 38 -0.61 4.11 7.94
C GLU A 38 -0.34 4.00 6.43
N SER A 39 0.92 3.86 6.03
CA SER A 39 1.27 3.65 4.62
C SER A 39 0.68 2.36 4.07
N ARG A 40 0.72 1.25 4.84
CA ARG A 40 0.15 -0.04 4.43
C ARG A 40 -1.36 -0.01 4.35
N GLU A 41 -2.01 0.74 5.24
CA GLU A 41 -3.46 0.93 5.24
C GLU A 41 -3.89 1.77 4.04
N ARG A 42 -3.20 2.88 3.74
CA ARG A 42 -3.46 3.67 2.53
C ARG A 42 -3.29 2.85 1.25
N GLU A 43 -2.23 2.05 1.17
CA GLU A 43 -2.00 1.12 0.06
C GLU A 43 -3.14 0.10 -0.05
N PHE A 44 -3.57 -0.49 1.07
CA PHE A 44 -4.69 -1.42 1.12
C PHE A 44 -5.98 -0.77 0.59
N GLN A 45 -6.34 0.40 1.09
CA GLN A 45 -7.56 1.12 0.69
C GLN A 45 -7.52 1.52 -0.78
N ALA A 46 -6.38 2.05 -1.25
CA ALA A 46 -6.19 2.44 -2.65
C ALA A 46 -6.33 1.24 -3.59
N PHE A 47 -5.71 0.11 -3.26
CA PHE A 47 -5.80 -1.12 -4.04
C PHE A 47 -7.26 -1.60 -4.16
N HIS A 48 -7.98 -1.70 -3.04
CA HIS A 48 -9.36 -2.20 -3.05
C HIS A 48 -10.31 -1.25 -3.76
N LYS A 49 -10.09 0.05 -3.66
CA LYS A 49 -10.81 1.05 -4.43
C LYS A 49 -10.60 0.84 -5.93
N LEU A 50 -9.35 0.70 -6.40
CA LEU A 50 -9.06 0.42 -7.81
C LEU A 50 -9.70 -0.88 -8.29
N VAL A 51 -9.63 -1.97 -7.51
CA VAL A 51 -10.31 -3.22 -7.87
C VAL A 51 -11.81 -3.02 -8.03
N LYS A 52 -12.45 -2.28 -7.12
CA LYS A 52 -13.88 -1.94 -7.22
C LYS A 52 -14.16 -1.15 -8.50
N GLU A 53 -13.37 -0.12 -8.79
CA GLU A 53 -13.52 0.72 -9.98
C GLU A 53 -13.28 -0.04 -11.30
N LEU A 54 -12.45 -1.09 -11.26
CA LEU A 54 -12.21 -1.94 -12.43
C LEU A 54 -13.45 -2.77 -12.80
N VAL A 55 -14.19 -3.26 -11.81
CA VAL A 55 -15.24 -4.28 -12.01
C VAL A 55 -16.67 -3.75 -11.86
N SER A 56 -16.86 -2.55 -11.32
CA SER A 56 -18.19 -1.98 -11.05
C SER A 56 -18.32 -0.55 -11.58
N SER A 57 -19.51 -0.22 -12.10
CA SER A 57 -19.85 1.13 -12.53
C SER A 57 -20.36 1.93 -11.34
N ASP A 58 -19.73 3.09 -11.10
CA ASP A 58 -20.21 4.06 -10.11
C ASP A 58 -21.34 4.95 -10.66
N SER A 59 -21.66 4.87 -11.96
CA SER A 59 -22.73 5.65 -12.59
C SER A 59 -24.11 5.10 -12.26
N ALA A 60 -25.08 5.97 -11.94
CA ALA A 60 -26.49 5.62 -11.78
C ALA A 60 -27.06 4.87 -13.00
N ASP A 61 -26.47 5.10 -14.17
CA ASP A 61 -26.84 4.58 -15.47
C ASP A 61 -26.20 3.20 -15.76
N GLY A 62 -25.33 2.73 -14.86
CA GLY A 62 -24.62 1.45 -15.00
C GLY A 62 -23.51 1.40 -16.07
N VAL A 63 -23.26 2.50 -16.79
CA VAL A 63 -22.28 2.57 -17.88
C VAL A 63 -20.84 2.54 -17.37
N MET A 64 -20.09 1.51 -17.77
CA MET A 64 -18.65 1.43 -17.53
C MET A 64 -17.86 2.27 -18.53
N TRP A 65 -16.92 3.06 -18.01
CA TRP A 65 -16.03 3.88 -18.83
C TRP A 65 -14.76 3.07 -19.12
N ILE A 66 -14.60 2.60 -20.35
CA ILE A 66 -13.50 1.70 -20.75
C ILE A 66 -12.13 2.34 -20.52
N ASP A 67 -11.98 3.64 -20.77
CA ASP A 67 -10.72 4.35 -20.52
C ASP A 67 -10.39 4.41 -19.02
N ARG A 68 -11.40 4.49 -18.13
CA ARG A 68 -11.19 4.40 -16.68
C ARG A 68 -10.72 3.00 -16.30
N GLN A 69 -11.34 1.94 -16.83
CA GLN A 69 -10.89 0.56 -16.57
C GLN A 69 -9.47 0.31 -17.07
N ALA A 70 -9.12 0.86 -18.23
CA ALA A 70 -7.79 0.75 -18.81
C ALA A 70 -6.75 1.45 -17.91
N ALA A 71 -7.03 2.68 -17.45
CA ALA A 71 -6.21 3.39 -16.49
C ALA A 71 -6.07 2.63 -15.17
N VAL A 72 -7.16 2.06 -14.66
CA VAL A 72 -7.14 1.23 -13.45
C VAL A 72 -6.28 -0.01 -13.64
N ALA A 73 -6.39 -0.72 -14.76
CA ALA A 73 -5.56 -1.88 -15.07
C ALA A 73 -4.07 -1.50 -15.03
N PHE A 74 -3.69 -0.40 -15.69
CA PHE A 74 -2.35 0.17 -15.65
C PHE A 74 -1.87 0.45 -14.22
N GLU A 75 -2.70 1.08 -13.38
CA GLU A 75 -2.32 1.47 -12.02
C GLU A 75 -2.08 0.28 -11.08
N LEU A 76 -2.77 -0.85 -11.29
CA LEU A 76 -2.61 -2.04 -10.46
C LEU A 76 -1.18 -2.61 -10.46
N ARG A 77 -0.36 -2.27 -11.47
CA ARG A 77 1.05 -2.65 -11.53
C ARG A 77 1.93 -1.97 -10.47
N HIS A 78 1.43 -0.92 -9.81
CA HIS A 78 2.18 -0.21 -8.76
C HIS A 78 2.01 -0.83 -7.37
N PHE A 79 1.32 -1.97 -7.26
CA PHE A 79 1.00 -2.65 -6.00
C PHE A 79 1.71 -4.02 -5.89
N PRO A 80 3.04 -4.06 -5.65
CA PRO A 80 3.84 -5.29 -5.64
C PRO A 80 3.38 -6.34 -4.63
N ARG A 81 2.85 -5.91 -3.48
CA ARG A 81 2.27 -6.81 -2.47
C ARG A 81 1.11 -7.65 -3.01
N TYR A 82 0.46 -7.19 -4.07
CA TYR A 82 -0.76 -7.79 -4.63
C TYR A 82 -0.55 -8.46 -5.98
N TYR A 83 0.67 -8.48 -6.52
CA TYR A 83 0.97 -9.00 -7.86
C TYR A 83 0.38 -10.38 -8.15
N GLU A 84 0.48 -11.32 -7.21
CA GLU A 84 -0.07 -12.66 -7.44
C GLU A 84 -1.59 -12.67 -7.62
N PHE A 85 -2.31 -11.85 -6.85
CA PHE A 85 -3.75 -11.72 -6.97
C PHE A 85 -4.13 -10.92 -8.22
N THR A 86 -3.47 -9.78 -8.44
CA THR A 86 -3.66 -8.93 -9.63
C THR A 86 -3.49 -9.74 -10.90
N GLN A 87 -2.45 -10.57 -11.00
CA GLN A 87 -2.21 -11.42 -12.16
C GLN A 87 -3.38 -12.38 -12.42
N ARG A 88 -3.83 -13.12 -11.40
CA ARG A 88 -4.96 -14.05 -11.55
C ARG A 88 -6.25 -13.33 -11.94
N MET A 89 -6.53 -12.19 -11.31
CA MET A 89 -7.71 -11.38 -11.58
C MET A 89 -7.71 -10.84 -13.01
N LEU A 90 -6.61 -10.22 -13.46
CA LEU A 90 -6.52 -9.63 -14.79
C LEU A 90 -6.56 -10.69 -15.89
N LEU A 91 -5.98 -11.87 -15.69
CA LEU A 91 -6.12 -12.99 -16.63
C LEU A 91 -7.59 -13.43 -16.78
N ALA A 92 -8.31 -13.57 -15.67
CA ALA A 92 -9.72 -13.94 -15.70
C ALA A 92 -10.59 -12.86 -16.36
N LEU A 93 -10.34 -11.58 -16.07
CA LEU A 93 -11.06 -10.45 -16.67
C LEU A 93 -10.77 -10.34 -18.17
N LYS A 94 -9.51 -10.56 -18.59
CA LYS A 94 -9.13 -10.57 -20.00
C LYS A 94 -9.94 -11.61 -20.79
N GLU A 95 -10.05 -12.84 -20.27
CA GLU A 95 -10.83 -13.89 -20.94
C GLU A 95 -12.33 -13.54 -20.97
N LYS A 96 -12.86 -12.95 -19.88
CA LYS A 96 -14.26 -12.52 -19.82
C LYS A 96 -14.59 -11.42 -20.83
N TRP A 97 -13.71 -10.43 -20.99
CA TRP A 97 -13.94 -9.25 -21.84
C TRP A 97 -13.43 -9.40 -23.27
N LYS A 98 -12.85 -10.55 -23.62
CA LYS A 98 -12.39 -10.84 -24.98
C LYS A 98 -13.52 -10.79 -26.02
N ALA A 99 -14.75 -11.08 -25.60
CA ALA A 99 -15.94 -11.00 -26.44
C ALA A 99 -16.43 -9.56 -26.70
N ASP A 100 -16.10 -8.63 -25.80
CA ASP A 100 -16.70 -7.29 -25.76
C ASP A 100 -16.01 -6.25 -26.69
N GLN A 101 -14.97 -6.67 -27.42
CA GLN A 101 -14.24 -5.85 -28.41
C GLN A 101 -13.65 -4.55 -27.86
N TRP A 102 -13.02 -4.58 -26.68
CA TRP A 102 -12.31 -3.41 -26.11
C TRP A 102 -10.78 -3.55 -26.21
N PRO A 103 -10.19 -3.31 -27.39
CA PRO A 103 -8.77 -3.60 -27.64
C PRO A 103 -7.84 -2.83 -26.70
N ARG A 104 -8.16 -1.57 -26.38
CA ARG A 104 -7.34 -0.74 -25.46
C ARG A 104 -7.29 -1.30 -24.05
N LEU A 105 -8.42 -1.78 -23.52
CA LEU A 105 -8.45 -2.37 -22.18
C LEU A 105 -7.65 -3.67 -22.14
N VAL A 106 -7.82 -4.51 -23.16
CA VAL A 106 -7.06 -5.77 -23.28
C VAL A 106 -5.56 -5.50 -23.39
N GLU A 107 -5.16 -4.49 -24.16
CA GLU A 107 -3.77 -4.05 -24.27
C GLU A 107 -3.20 -3.60 -22.92
N GLU A 108 -3.89 -2.76 -22.17
CA GLU A 108 -3.43 -2.31 -20.85
C GLU A 108 -3.34 -3.46 -19.83
N ILE A 109 -4.26 -4.42 -19.90
CA ILE A 109 -4.17 -5.65 -19.12
C ILE A 109 -2.89 -6.42 -19.47
N ASP A 110 -2.57 -6.59 -20.76
CA ASP A 110 -1.38 -7.31 -21.21
C ASP A 110 -0.08 -6.61 -20.81
N LEU A 111 -0.02 -5.29 -20.93
CA LEU A 111 1.11 -4.48 -20.48
C LEU A 111 1.33 -4.61 -18.96
N THR A 112 0.24 -4.61 -18.20
CA THR A 112 0.27 -4.78 -16.74
C THR A 112 0.73 -6.18 -16.35
N LEU A 113 0.20 -7.22 -16.98
CA LEU A 113 0.62 -8.61 -16.75
C LEU A 113 2.10 -8.80 -17.06
N LYS A 114 2.58 -8.25 -18.18
CA LYS A 114 4.00 -8.28 -18.55
C LYS A 114 4.87 -7.59 -17.50
N HIS A 115 4.46 -6.43 -16.99
CA HIS A 115 5.19 -5.74 -15.92
C HIS A 115 5.31 -6.61 -14.67
N ILE A 116 4.20 -7.20 -14.23
CA ILE A 116 4.15 -8.07 -13.05
C ILE A 116 5.09 -9.27 -13.22
N GLN A 117 5.05 -9.93 -14.38
CA GLN A 117 5.90 -11.09 -14.68
C GLN A 117 7.40 -10.76 -14.69
N GLN A 118 7.77 -9.54 -15.10
CA GLN A 118 9.17 -9.10 -15.12
C GLN A 118 9.72 -8.69 -13.74
N LYS A 119 8.83 -8.33 -12.81
CA LYS A 119 9.17 -7.80 -11.49
C LYS A 119 8.96 -8.81 -10.36
N LYS A 120 8.27 -9.92 -10.62
CA LYS A 120 8.13 -11.06 -9.70
C LYS A 120 9.39 -11.90 -9.69
#